data_AF-A0A0M7BG40-F1
#
_entry.id   AF-A0A0M7BG40-F1
#
_cell.length_a   1.000
_cell.length_b   1.000
_cell.length_c   1.000
_cell.angle_alpha   90.00
_cell.angle_beta   90.00
_cell.angle_gamma   90.00
#
_symmetry.space_group_name_H-M   'P 1'
#
loop_
_entity.id
_entity.type
_entity.pdbx_description
1 polymer ?
#
loop_
_entity_poly.entity_id
_entity_poly.type
_entity_poly.pdbx_seq_one_letter_code
_entity_poly.pdbx_strand_id
1 'polypeptide(L)'
;MSALMTLRMRPHHVLCSIGFEGEGYDDAFIANMGNLVYGTLRAPGGRETPIEITGEADAICAPCPSRRGLGCEKDPQIQELDAAHADILGIAVGDTLSWGECLERVRDRVVPKDLARICAGCMWLPMGMCERKVAAFRKVADDAAALGCVDKTPCP
;
A
#
# COMPACT_ATOMS: atom_id res chain seq x y z
N MET A 1 -17.32 -12.18 17.66
CA MET A 1 -15.96 -12.24 17.07
C MET A 1 -16.14 -12.40 15.58
N SER A 2 -16.16 -11.30 14.80
CA SER A 2 -16.06 -11.43 13.35
C SER A 2 -14.68 -11.98 13.05
N ALA A 3 -14.62 -13.09 12.32
CA ALA A 3 -13.37 -13.54 11.73
C ALA A 3 -12.87 -12.41 10.81
N LEU A 4 -11.67 -11.89 11.07
CA LEU A 4 -11.04 -10.94 10.17
C LEU A 4 -10.76 -11.66 8.85
N MET A 5 -11.43 -11.25 7.77
CA MET A 5 -11.16 -11.77 6.44
C MET A 5 -9.73 -11.37 6.04
N THR A 6 -8.92 -12.34 5.62
CA THR A 6 -7.59 -12.07 5.08
C THR A 6 -7.71 -11.51 3.66
N LEU A 7 -7.09 -10.36 3.42
CA LEU A 7 -7.01 -9.75 2.09
C LEU A 7 -5.70 -10.15 1.41
N ARG A 8 -5.80 -10.79 0.25
CA ARG A 8 -4.64 -11.00 -0.62
C ARG A 8 -4.31 -9.68 -1.31
N MET A 9 -3.05 -9.28 -1.31
CA MET A 9 -2.56 -8.07 -1.96
C MET A 9 -1.23 -8.30 -2.68
N ARG A 10 -1.10 -7.78 -3.90
CA ARG A 10 0.18 -7.67 -4.60
C ARG A 10 1.06 -6.63 -3.92
N PRO A 11 2.40 -6.77 -3.95
CA PRO A 11 3.32 -5.81 -3.34
C PRO A 11 3.03 -4.35 -3.70
N HIS A 12 2.79 -4.03 -4.97
CA HIS A 12 2.52 -2.64 -5.37
C HIS A 12 1.19 -2.11 -4.81
N HIS A 13 0.19 -2.98 -4.67
CA HIS A 13 -1.12 -2.61 -4.15
C HIS A 13 -1.09 -2.15 -2.69
N VAL A 14 -0.10 -2.59 -1.90
CA VAL A 14 0.11 -2.06 -0.54
C VAL A 14 0.30 -0.54 -0.58
N LEU A 15 1.18 -0.04 -1.44
CA LEU A 15 1.41 1.39 -1.58
C LEU A 15 0.25 2.08 -2.32
N CYS A 16 -0.28 1.48 -3.38
CA CYS A 16 -1.41 2.06 -4.12
C CYS A 16 -2.65 2.28 -3.23
N SER A 17 -2.94 1.38 -2.29
CA SER A 17 -4.03 1.55 -1.32
C SER A 17 -3.83 2.73 -0.36
N ILE A 18 -2.58 3.10 -0.07
CA ILE A 18 -2.25 4.32 0.69
C ILE A 18 -2.45 5.56 -0.19
N GLY A 19 -2.01 5.49 -1.45
CA GLY A 19 -2.12 6.56 -2.44
C GLY A 19 -3.53 6.82 -2.97
N PHE A 20 -4.48 5.90 -2.77
CA PHE A 20 -5.81 5.97 -3.37
C PHE A 20 -6.61 7.20 -2.90
N GLU A 21 -7.09 7.97 -3.87
CA GLU A 21 -7.93 9.17 -3.71
C GLU A 21 -9.21 9.14 -4.58
N GLY A 22 -9.61 7.95 -5.08
CA GLY A 22 -10.82 7.78 -5.91
C GLY A 22 -10.57 7.68 -7.43
N GLU A 23 -9.31 7.64 -7.86
CA GLU A 23 -8.92 7.47 -9.26
C GLU A 23 -8.74 5.99 -9.64
N GLY A 24 -9.12 5.61 -10.86
CA GLY A 24 -9.02 4.22 -11.31
C GLY A 24 -9.35 4.02 -12.79
N TYR A 25 -9.38 2.78 -13.25
CA TYR A 25 -9.58 2.44 -14.67
C TYR A 25 -11.02 2.66 -15.14
N ASP A 26 -11.99 2.34 -14.29
CA ASP A 26 -13.42 2.45 -14.53
C ASP A 26 -14.18 2.49 -13.18
N ASP A 27 -15.49 2.75 -13.24
CA ASP A 27 -16.34 2.86 -12.06
C ASP A 27 -16.35 1.60 -11.20
N ALA A 28 -16.29 0.41 -11.81
CA ALA A 28 -16.31 -0.86 -11.09
C ALA A 28 -15.01 -1.06 -10.30
N PHE A 29 -13.86 -0.74 -10.92
CA PHE A 29 -12.57 -0.75 -10.26
C PHE A 29 -12.49 0.26 -9.12
N ILE A 30 -12.94 1.50 -9.36
CA ILE A 30 -12.97 2.56 -8.35
C ILE A 30 -13.86 2.16 -7.17
N ALA A 31 -15.04 1.61 -7.43
CA ALA A 31 -15.95 1.16 -6.38
C ALA A 31 -15.33 0.02 -5.54
N ASN A 32 -14.70 -0.98 -6.20
CA ASN A 32 -14.04 -2.07 -5.49
C ASN A 32 -12.86 -1.58 -4.65
N MET A 33 -11.96 -0.79 -5.23
CA MET A 33 -10.80 -0.27 -4.51
C MET A 33 -11.24 0.67 -3.38
N GLY A 34 -12.29 1.48 -3.59
CA GLY A 34 -12.88 2.33 -2.56
C GLY A 34 -13.48 1.53 -1.40
N ASN A 35 -14.21 0.45 -1.67
CA ASN A 35 -14.75 -0.42 -0.62
C ASN A 35 -13.63 -1.05 0.22
N LEU A 36 -12.58 -1.58 -0.42
CA LEU A 36 -11.43 -2.16 0.28
C LEU A 36 -10.67 -1.10 1.09
N VAL A 37 -10.32 0.02 0.46
CA VAL A 37 -9.50 1.07 1.08
C VAL A 37 -10.27 1.79 2.19
N TYR A 38 -11.45 2.34 1.91
CA TYR A 38 -12.19 3.15 2.86
C TYR A 38 -13.04 2.32 3.82
N GLY A 39 -13.64 1.23 3.33
CA GLY A 39 -14.52 0.36 4.13
C GLY A 39 -13.79 -0.68 4.96
N THR A 40 -12.52 -0.97 4.67
CA THR A 40 -11.73 -1.97 5.43
C THR A 40 -10.42 -1.38 5.92
N LEU A 41 -9.48 -1.05 5.04
CA LEU A 41 -8.11 -0.71 5.42
C LEU A 41 -8.00 0.57 6.24
N ARG A 42 -8.81 1.60 5.94
CA ARG A 42 -8.85 2.89 6.64
C ARG A 42 -9.99 3.00 7.66
N ALA A 43 -10.81 1.95 7.80
CA ALA A 43 -11.90 1.92 8.78
C ALA A 43 -11.35 1.68 10.21
N PRO A 44 -12.14 1.95 11.27
CA PRO A 44 -11.77 1.56 12.63
C PRO A 44 -11.50 0.05 12.73
N GLY A 45 -10.35 -0.34 13.31
CA GLY A 45 -9.90 -1.73 13.34
C GLY A 45 -9.29 -2.24 12.02
N GLY A 46 -9.13 -1.36 11.03
CA GLY A 46 -8.56 -1.69 9.72
C GLY A 46 -7.07 -2.04 9.79
N ARG A 47 -6.33 -1.53 10.79
CA ARG A 47 -4.89 -1.82 10.96
C ARG A 47 -4.66 -3.30 11.27
N GLU A 48 -5.62 -3.97 11.87
CA GLU A 48 -5.60 -5.36 12.29
C GLU A 48 -5.99 -6.31 11.15
N THR A 49 -6.40 -5.78 9.98
CA THR A 49 -6.73 -6.58 8.81
C THR A 49 -5.53 -7.43 8.38
N PRO A 50 -5.66 -8.77 8.32
CA PRO A 50 -4.59 -9.63 7.81
C PRO A 50 -4.43 -9.45 6.30
N ILE A 51 -3.20 -9.23 5.86
CA ILE A 51 -2.77 -9.07 4.48
C ILE A 51 -1.84 -10.24 4.12
N GLU A 52 -2.21 -11.00 3.11
CA GLU A 52 -1.35 -12.03 2.50
C GLU A 52 -0.73 -11.46 1.22
N ILE A 53 0.60 -11.46 1.13
CA ILE A 53 1.30 -10.97 -0.05
C ILE A 53 1.28 -12.04 -1.14
N THR A 54 0.76 -11.68 -2.31
CA THR A 54 0.62 -12.58 -3.46
C THR A 54 1.30 -12.03 -4.71
N GLY A 55 1.82 -12.90 -5.58
CA GLY A 55 2.29 -12.53 -6.93
C GLY A 55 1.20 -12.56 -8.00
N GLU A 56 -0.02 -12.95 -7.62
CA GLU A 56 -1.16 -13.12 -8.53
C GLU A 56 -2.15 -11.96 -8.43
N ALA A 57 -3.06 -11.87 -9.40
CA ALA A 57 -4.22 -10.98 -9.35
C ALA A 57 -4.99 -11.18 -8.03
N ASP A 58 -5.27 -10.06 -7.35
CA ASP A 58 -5.71 -10.04 -5.96
C ASP A 58 -7.11 -9.43 -5.77
N ALA A 59 -7.44 -9.07 -4.52
CA ALA A 59 -8.74 -8.47 -4.19
C ALA A 59 -9.02 -7.15 -4.94
N ILE A 60 -7.99 -6.34 -5.20
CA ILE A 60 -8.11 -5.09 -5.96
C ILE A 60 -8.27 -5.38 -7.45
N CYS A 61 -7.58 -6.40 -7.97
CA CYS A 61 -7.70 -6.82 -9.37
C CYS A 61 -9.08 -7.38 -9.73
N ALA A 62 -9.95 -7.68 -8.77
CA ALA A 62 -11.18 -8.46 -9.01
C ALA A 62 -12.02 -7.97 -10.22
N PRO A 63 -12.40 -6.68 -10.31
CA PRO A 63 -13.12 -6.12 -11.45
C PRO A 63 -12.21 -5.52 -12.54
N CYS A 64 -10.88 -5.65 -12.44
CA CYS A 64 -9.97 -4.97 -13.36
C CYS A 64 -10.19 -5.41 -14.82
N PRO A 65 -10.40 -4.46 -15.77
CA PRO A 65 -10.69 -4.79 -17.17
C PRO A 65 -9.52 -5.51 -17.87
N SER A 66 -8.31 -5.30 -17.37
CA SER A 66 -7.09 -5.96 -17.86
C SER A 66 -6.83 -7.33 -17.24
N ARG A 67 -7.62 -7.80 -16.26
CA ARG A 67 -7.40 -9.09 -15.59
C ARG A 67 -7.57 -10.26 -16.57
N ARG A 68 -6.68 -11.25 -16.48
CA ARG A 68 -6.69 -12.50 -17.24
C ARG A 68 -6.39 -13.65 -16.28
N GLY A 69 -7.44 -14.25 -15.70
CA GLY A 69 -7.29 -15.31 -14.69
C GLY A 69 -6.55 -14.83 -13.44
N LEU A 70 -5.39 -15.44 -13.17
CA LEU A 70 -4.49 -15.09 -12.06
C LEU A 70 -3.47 -13.99 -12.41
N GLY A 71 -3.47 -13.48 -13.65
CA GLY A 71 -2.60 -12.37 -14.09
C GLY A 71 -3.39 -11.25 -14.77
N CYS A 72 -2.71 -10.46 -15.59
CA CYS A 72 -3.33 -9.41 -16.41
C CYS A 72 -2.66 -9.28 -17.79
N GLU A 73 -3.22 -8.44 -18.65
CA GLU A 73 -2.67 -8.17 -19.99
C GLU A 73 -1.25 -7.58 -19.97
N LYS A 74 -0.90 -6.85 -18.90
CA LYS A 74 0.40 -6.21 -18.70
C LYS A 74 1.24 -6.92 -17.63
N ASP A 75 1.08 -8.24 -17.50
CA ASP A 75 1.66 -8.99 -16.38
C ASP A 75 3.17 -8.78 -16.21
N PRO A 76 4.01 -8.77 -17.28
CA PRO A 76 5.44 -8.53 -17.13
C PRO A 76 5.76 -7.18 -16.47
N GLN A 77 5.06 -6.11 -16.87
CA GLN A 77 5.27 -4.78 -16.28
C GLN A 77 4.79 -4.73 -14.83
N ILE A 78 3.69 -5.41 -14.51
CA ILE A 78 3.20 -5.45 -13.13
C ILE A 78 4.11 -6.33 -12.26
N GLN A 79 4.74 -7.37 -12.80
CA GLN A 79 5.74 -8.16 -12.07
C GLN A 79 7.00 -7.34 -11.75
N GLU A 80 7.48 -6.50 -12.67
CA GLU A 80 8.57 -5.56 -12.40
C GLU A 80 8.18 -4.53 -11.32
N LEU A 81 6.96 -4.00 -11.42
CA LEU A 81 6.40 -3.08 -10.43
C LEU A 81 6.32 -3.74 -9.04
N ASP A 82 5.83 -4.98 -8.98
CA ASP A 82 5.78 -5.75 -7.74
C ASP A 82 7.15 -6.03 -7.16
N ALA A 83 8.12 -6.42 -7.98
CA ALA A 83 9.47 -6.68 -7.50
C ALA A 83 10.09 -5.42 -6.87
N ALA A 84 9.91 -4.25 -7.49
CA ALA A 84 10.40 -2.99 -6.95
C ALA A 84 9.73 -2.61 -5.61
N HIS A 85 8.43 -2.87 -5.47
CA HIS A 85 7.70 -2.61 -4.23
C HIS A 85 8.02 -3.65 -3.14
N ALA A 86 8.17 -4.92 -3.50
CA ALA A 86 8.55 -5.99 -2.59
C ALA A 86 9.92 -5.74 -1.97
N ASP A 87 10.89 -5.36 -2.81
CA ASP A 87 12.26 -5.04 -2.41
C ASP A 87 12.31 -3.87 -1.43
N ILE A 88 11.72 -2.72 -1.78
CA ILE A 88 11.78 -1.54 -0.90
C ILE A 88 11.00 -1.73 0.40
N LEU A 89 9.86 -2.44 0.36
CA LEU A 89 9.05 -2.69 1.56
C LEU A 89 9.64 -3.81 2.43
N GLY A 90 10.52 -4.65 1.88
CA GLY A 90 11.01 -5.85 2.57
C GLY A 90 9.87 -6.82 2.86
N ILE A 91 9.10 -7.16 1.83
CA ILE A 91 8.02 -8.16 1.85
C ILE A 91 8.23 -9.16 0.73
N ALA A 92 7.77 -10.39 0.92
CA ALA A 92 7.85 -11.48 -0.04
C ALA A 92 6.48 -12.13 -0.26
N VAL A 93 6.30 -12.76 -1.41
CA VAL A 93 5.11 -13.58 -1.68
C VAL A 93 5.03 -14.70 -0.63
N GLY A 94 3.84 -14.88 -0.04
CA GLY A 94 3.60 -15.79 1.06
C GLY A 94 3.70 -15.16 2.45
N ASP A 95 4.25 -13.94 2.57
CA ASP A 95 4.21 -13.21 3.83
C ASP A 95 2.78 -12.92 4.26
N THR A 96 2.52 -13.03 5.56
CA THR A 96 1.28 -12.56 6.19
C THR A 96 1.61 -11.47 7.19
N LEU A 97 0.99 -10.31 7.02
CA LEU A 97 1.21 -9.09 7.81
C LEU A 97 -0.13 -8.48 8.16
N SER A 98 -0.22 -7.73 9.25
CA SER A 98 -1.33 -6.81 9.45
C SER A 98 -1.20 -5.61 8.50
N TRP A 99 -2.33 -4.97 8.17
CA TRP A 99 -2.30 -3.71 7.43
C TRP A 99 -1.48 -2.64 8.16
N GLY A 100 -1.50 -2.62 9.50
CA GLY A 100 -0.67 -1.75 10.32
C GLY A 100 0.83 -1.94 10.06
N GLU A 101 1.30 -3.18 9.99
CA GLU A 101 2.70 -3.50 9.65
C GLU A 101 3.05 -3.10 8.21
N CYS A 102 2.09 -3.16 7.29
CA CYS A 102 2.28 -2.66 5.92
C CYS A 102 2.46 -1.13 5.90
N LEU A 103 1.63 -0.41 6.66
CA LEU A 103 1.74 1.05 6.82
C LEU A 103 3.09 1.44 7.43
N GLU A 104 3.56 0.70 8.43
CA GLU A 104 4.86 0.94 9.09
C GLU A 104 6.03 0.72 8.12
N ARG A 105 6.00 -0.37 7.33
CA ARG A 105 7.01 -0.59 6.28
C ARG A 105 7.05 0.56 5.27
N VAL A 106 5.90 1.04 4.81
CA VAL A 106 5.85 2.19 3.88
C VAL A 106 6.41 3.44 4.55
N ARG A 107 5.98 3.74 5.78
CA ARG A 107 6.43 4.90 6.56
C ARG A 107 7.94 4.91 6.77
N ASP A 108 8.52 3.76 7.10
CA ASP A 108 9.91 3.65 7.55
C ASP A 108 10.89 3.46 6.38
N ARG A 109 10.42 2.95 5.23
CA ARG A 109 11.29 2.52 4.13
C ARG A 109 11.10 3.30 2.83
N VAL A 110 9.98 4.00 2.66
CA VAL A 110 9.67 4.68 1.41
C VAL A 110 9.68 6.19 1.60
N VAL A 111 10.47 6.88 0.78
CA VAL A 111 10.46 8.35 0.72
C VAL A 111 9.91 8.83 -0.63
N PRO A 112 9.38 10.07 -0.73
CA PRO A 112 8.74 10.55 -1.95
C PRO A 112 9.57 10.37 -3.23
N LYS A 113 10.89 10.62 -3.15
CA LYS A 113 11.81 10.45 -4.29
C LYS A 113 11.94 9.01 -4.80
N ASP A 114 11.62 8.00 -3.98
CA ASP A 114 11.71 6.60 -4.39
C ASP A 114 10.63 6.25 -5.41
N LEU A 115 9.50 6.96 -5.40
CA LEU A 115 8.35 6.71 -6.30
C LEU A 115 8.73 6.85 -7.77
N ALA A 116 9.67 7.73 -8.11
CA ALA A 116 10.17 7.87 -9.48
C ALA A 116 10.81 6.57 -10.01
N ARG A 117 11.38 5.75 -9.10
CA ARG A 117 11.97 4.46 -9.43
C ARG A 117 10.96 3.32 -9.26
N ILE A 118 10.35 3.20 -8.08
CA ILE A 118 9.51 2.02 -7.76
C ILE A 118 8.16 2.06 -8.47
N CYS A 119 7.69 3.22 -8.92
CA CYS A 119 6.46 3.38 -9.71
C CYS A 119 6.74 3.78 -11.16
N ALA A 120 7.94 3.51 -11.68
CA ALA A 120 8.27 3.80 -13.08
C ALA A 120 7.26 3.13 -14.03
N GLY A 121 6.71 3.90 -14.98
CA GLY A 121 5.67 3.41 -15.90
C GLY A 121 4.24 3.35 -15.32
N CYS A 122 4.04 3.70 -14.03
CA CYS A 122 2.71 3.81 -13.45
C CYS A 122 1.98 5.05 -13.99
N MET A 123 0.79 4.85 -14.57
CA MET A 123 0.00 5.94 -15.14
C MET A 123 -0.53 6.95 -14.10
N TRP A 124 -0.58 6.57 -12.82
CA TRP A 124 -1.06 7.42 -11.73
C TRP A 124 0.04 8.25 -11.06
N LEU A 125 1.32 7.92 -11.30
CA LEU A 125 2.45 8.65 -10.72
C LEU A 125 2.41 10.16 -11.07
N PRO A 126 2.14 10.59 -12.32
CA PRO A 126 2.08 12.01 -12.67
C PRO A 126 1.01 12.83 -11.94
N MET A 127 -0.01 12.19 -11.35
CA MET A 127 -1.06 12.89 -10.59
C MET A 127 -0.60 13.34 -9.19
N GLY A 128 0.58 12.88 -8.74
CA GLY A 128 1.21 13.29 -7.47
C GLY A 128 0.49 12.81 -6.19
N MET A 129 -0.60 12.04 -6.31
CA MET A 129 -1.38 11.52 -5.18
C MET A 129 -0.53 10.61 -4.27
N CYS A 130 0.23 9.68 -4.85
CA CYS A 130 1.13 8.82 -4.09
C CYS A 130 2.21 9.62 -3.35
N GLU A 131 2.81 10.61 -4.03
CA GLU A 131 3.88 11.44 -3.47
C GLU A 131 3.40 12.23 -2.24
N ARG A 132 2.24 12.89 -2.36
CA ARG A 132 1.62 13.63 -1.25
C ARG A 132 1.35 12.73 -0.05
N LYS A 133 0.83 11.52 -0.26
CA LYS A 133 0.52 10.59 0.83
C LYS A 133 1.78 10.07 1.50
N VAL A 134 2.79 9.64 0.74
CA VAL A 134 4.07 9.17 1.31
C VAL A 134 4.74 10.29 2.13
N ALA A 135 4.74 11.52 1.64
CA ALA A 135 5.27 12.67 2.39
C ALA A 135 4.52 12.90 3.72
N ALA A 136 3.18 12.80 3.70
CA ALA A 136 2.36 12.95 4.90
C ALA A 136 2.60 11.86 5.94
N PHE A 137 2.76 10.59 5.51
CA PHE A 137 3.08 9.47 6.40
C PHE A 137 4.40 9.70 7.15
N ARG A 138 5.42 10.23 6.46
CA ARG A 138 6.72 10.53 7.06
C ARG A 138 6.68 11.72 8.01
N LYS A 139 5.97 12.79 7.66
CA LYS A 139 5.84 13.94 8.56
C LYS A 139 5.28 13.53 9.93
N VAL A 140 4.27 12.66 9.97
CA VAL A 140 3.72 12.13 11.22
C VAL A 140 4.76 11.31 11.99
N ALA A 141 5.58 10.52 11.29
CA ALA A 141 6.65 9.72 11.89
C ALA A 141 7.74 10.62 12.51
N ASP A 142 8.19 11.62 11.76
CA ASP A 142 9.22 12.56 12.16
C ASP A 142 8.74 13.41 13.36
N ASP A 143 7.49 13.89 13.33
CA ASP A 143 6.87 14.61 14.45
C ASP A 143 6.76 13.72 15.70
N ALA A 144 6.35 12.46 15.56
CA ALA A 144 6.28 11.51 16.68
C ALA A 144 7.67 11.16 17.25
N ALA A 145 8.68 11.02 16.39
CA ALA A 145 10.07 10.79 16.82
C ALA A 145 10.64 12.02 17.55
N ALA A 146 10.35 13.24 17.06
CA ALA A 146 10.74 14.48 17.73
C ALA A 146 10.09 14.62 19.12
N LEU A 147 8.80 14.28 19.24
CA LEU A 147 8.07 14.25 20.51
C LEU A 147 8.57 13.15 21.47
N GLY A 148 9.05 12.02 20.95
CA GLY A 148 9.66 10.95 21.76
C GLY A 148 11.08 11.27 22.26
N CYS A 149 11.73 12.29 21.69
CA CYS A 149 13.08 12.73 22.07
C CYS A 149 13.09 13.81 23.16
N VAL A 150 11.96 14.48 23.45
CA VAL A 150 11.92 15.61 24.41
C VAL A 150 11.93 15.21 25.90
N ASP A 151 11.82 13.92 26.25
CA ASP A 151 11.73 13.44 27.64
C ASP A 151 12.90 12.53 28.09
N LYS A 152 14.12 12.79 27.60
CA LYS A 152 15.34 12.13 28.15
C LYS A 152 16.27 13.10 28.86
N THR A 153 15.72 13.95 29.71
CA THR A 153 16.52 14.66 30.71
C THR A 153 16.45 13.86 32.02
N PRO A 154 17.52 13.18 32.48
CA PRO A 154 17.56 12.77 33.87
C PRO A 154 17.82 14.02 34.71
N CYS A 155 16.94 14.30 35.67
CA CYS A 155 17.16 15.30 36.70
C CYS A 155 16.57 14.77 38.02
N PRO A 156 17.25 14.90 39.18
CA PRO A 156 18.68 15.15 39.41
C PRO A 156 19.47 13.87 39.77
#